data_AF-A0A0K9GZP4-F1
#
_entry.id   AF-A0A0K9GZP4-F1
#
_cell.length_a   1.000
_cell.length_b   1.000
_cell.length_c   1.000
_cell.angle_alpha   90.00
_cell.angle_beta   90.00
_cell.angle_gamma   90.00
#
_symmetry.space_group_name_H-M   'P 1'
#
loop_
_entity.id
_entity.type
_entity.pdbx_description
1 polymer ?
#
loop_
_entity_poly.entity_id
_entity_poly.type
_entity_poly.pdbx_seq_one_letter_code
_entity_poly.pdbx_strand_id
1 'polypeptide(L)'
;MLANERQKQIKELVLSRKNLKISELSKKFKVSDMTIHRDIKAMVESGFIVKTFGGISLASQDTNVSNGNECVLCYKSINFRFSCRLILTKNRVETACCMHCGFIRNQMLGNEVLEILCYDFFTNTTISAMNANFVMDTTLDLGCCQPQFLLFNQSEHAQGFVRGFGGNVVTFTEAMEKVARQREKSKGCC
;
A
#
# COMPACT_ATOMS: atom_id res chain seq x y z
N MET A 1 33.48 21.33 -6.88
CA MET A 1 32.20 21.45 -7.60
C MET A 1 31.15 22.01 -6.64
N LEU A 2 30.41 23.04 -7.06
CA LEU A 2 29.37 23.66 -6.23
C LEU A 2 28.16 22.71 -6.07
N ALA A 3 27.40 22.86 -4.97
CA ALA A 3 26.27 21.97 -4.68
C ALA A 3 25.17 22.04 -5.75
N ASN A 4 24.79 23.24 -6.19
CA ASN A 4 23.76 23.46 -7.20
C ASN A 4 24.13 22.84 -8.56
N GLU A 5 25.40 22.93 -8.93
CA GLU A 5 25.91 22.33 -10.18
C GLU A 5 25.83 20.80 -10.11
N ARG A 6 26.18 20.22 -8.95
CA ARG A 6 26.09 18.78 -8.73
C ARG A 6 24.65 18.29 -8.75
N GLN A 7 23.74 19.02 -8.14
CA GLN A 7 22.30 18.74 -8.19
C GLN A 7 21.77 18.72 -9.62
N LYS A 8 22.16 19.69 -10.45
CA LYS A 8 21.78 19.73 -11.88
C LYS A 8 22.28 18.51 -12.64
N GLN A 9 23.55 18.14 -12.46
CA GLN A 9 24.10 16.94 -13.11
C GLN A 9 23.47 15.63 -12.61
N ILE A 10 23.16 15.53 -11.32
CA ILE A 10 22.40 14.38 -10.79
C ILE A 10 21.03 14.30 -11.48
N LYS A 11 20.35 15.44 -11.66
CA LYS A 11 19.06 15.50 -12.37
C LYS A 11 19.14 14.94 -13.80
N GLU A 12 20.15 15.37 -14.57
CA GLU A 12 20.39 14.90 -15.94
C GLU A 12 20.75 13.40 -16.00
N LEU A 13 21.56 12.92 -15.03
CA LEU A 13 21.91 11.51 -14.94
C LEU A 13 20.69 10.63 -14.62
N VAL A 14 19.80 11.10 -13.74
CA VAL A 14 18.59 10.34 -13.40
C VAL A 14 17.62 10.30 -14.57
N LEU A 15 17.46 11.40 -15.32
CA LEU A 15 16.63 11.44 -16.53
C LEU A 15 17.11 10.47 -17.62
N SER A 16 18.42 10.34 -17.80
CA SER A 16 19.00 9.47 -18.82
C SER A 16 19.06 8.00 -18.41
N ARG A 17 19.45 7.69 -17.17
CA ARG A 17 19.71 6.31 -16.73
C ARG A 17 18.56 5.67 -15.97
N LYS A 18 17.56 6.45 -15.54
CA LYS A 18 16.39 6.06 -14.72
C LYS A 18 16.71 5.50 -13.32
N ASN A 19 17.82 4.81 -13.12
CA ASN A 19 18.26 4.23 -11.85
C ASN A 19 19.75 4.51 -11.65
N LEU A 20 20.13 4.94 -10.44
CA LEU A 20 21.50 5.24 -10.06
C LEU A 20 21.79 4.77 -8.65
N LYS A 21 22.98 4.25 -8.39
CA LYS A 21 23.43 3.94 -7.02
C LYS A 21 24.03 5.17 -6.36
N ILE A 22 23.83 5.32 -5.05
CA ILE A 22 24.45 6.42 -4.28
C ILE A 22 25.98 6.32 -4.34
N SER A 23 26.51 5.11 -4.23
CA SER A 23 27.95 4.85 -4.31
C SER A 23 28.57 5.21 -5.66
N GLU A 24 27.80 5.12 -6.76
CA GLU A 24 28.26 5.56 -8.08
C GLU A 24 28.33 7.08 -8.17
N LEU A 25 27.33 7.79 -7.62
CA LEU A 25 27.32 9.25 -7.58
C LEU A 25 28.43 9.80 -6.68
N SER A 26 28.59 9.19 -5.51
CA SER A 26 29.66 9.46 -4.55
C SER A 26 31.04 9.37 -5.20
N LYS A 27 31.32 8.26 -5.91
CA LYS A 27 32.57 8.08 -6.69
C LYS A 27 32.71 9.09 -7.83
N LYS A 28 31.64 9.33 -8.60
CA LYS A 28 31.67 10.25 -9.75
C LYS A 28 31.96 11.69 -9.33
N PHE A 29 31.34 12.14 -8.25
CA PHE A 29 31.47 13.52 -7.76
C PHE A 29 32.57 13.69 -6.70
N LYS A 30 33.21 12.61 -6.28
CA LYS A 30 34.25 12.58 -5.23
C LYS A 30 33.79 13.25 -3.92
N VAL A 31 32.57 12.91 -3.49
CA VAL A 31 31.97 13.39 -2.24
C VAL A 31 31.47 12.22 -1.41
N SER A 32 31.19 12.43 -0.13
CA SER A 32 30.61 11.38 0.71
C SER A 32 29.17 11.04 0.31
N ASP A 33 28.75 9.82 0.63
CA ASP A 33 27.36 9.37 0.43
C ASP A 33 26.36 10.29 1.15
N MET A 34 26.70 10.77 2.36
CA MET A 34 25.90 11.77 3.08
C MET A 34 25.73 13.09 2.31
N THR A 35 26.75 13.51 1.55
CA THR A 35 26.67 14.71 0.72
C THR A 35 25.68 14.49 -0.43
N ILE A 36 25.77 13.34 -1.11
CA ILE A 36 24.79 12.96 -2.15
C ILE A 36 23.39 12.93 -1.55
N HIS A 37 23.20 12.31 -0.37
CA HIS A 37 21.91 12.29 0.32
C HIS A 37 21.34 13.69 0.59
N ARG A 38 22.19 14.66 0.95
CA ARG A 38 21.78 16.06 1.13
C ARG A 38 21.41 16.73 -0.20
N ASP A 39 22.18 16.47 -1.25
CA ASP A 39 21.95 17.08 -2.56
C ASP A 39 20.62 16.63 -3.18
N ILE A 40 20.26 15.36 -3.00
CA ILE A 40 19.04 14.76 -3.55
C ILE A 40 17.81 14.99 -2.69
N LYS A 41 17.95 15.51 -1.46
CA LYS A 41 16.85 15.65 -0.49
C LYS A 41 15.66 16.40 -1.07
N ALA A 42 15.90 17.58 -1.65
CA ALA A 42 14.85 18.40 -2.27
C ALA A 42 14.21 17.72 -3.50
N MET A 43 14.95 16.88 -4.23
CA MET A 43 14.41 16.13 -5.37
C MET A 43 13.51 14.96 -4.94
N VAL A 44 13.82 14.35 -3.79
CA VAL A 44 12.97 13.32 -3.16
C VAL A 44 11.70 13.97 -2.61
N GLU A 45 11.83 15.08 -1.90
CA GLU A 45 10.69 15.82 -1.32
C GLU A 45 9.73 16.37 -2.38
N SER A 46 10.24 16.80 -3.54
CA SER A 46 9.42 17.23 -4.68
C SER A 46 8.85 16.08 -5.52
N GLY A 47 9.16 14.82 -5.17
CA GLY A 47 8.70 13.65 -5.92
C GLY A 47 9.33 13.49 -7.30
N PHE A 48 10.45 14.18 -7.60
CA PHE A 48 11.17 14.05 -8.87
C PHE A 48 11.96 12.73 -8.95
N ILE A 49 12.42 12.22 -7.80
CA ILE A 49 13.10 10.92 -7.66
C ILE A 49 12.59 10.16 -6.44
N VAL A 50 12.67 8.84 -6.50
CA VAL A 50 12.36 7.94 -5.38
C VAL A 50 13.62 7.27 -4.86
N LYS A 51 13.69 7.04 -3.54
CA LYS A 51 14.77 6.25 -2.93
C LYS A 51 14.52 4.76 -3.21
N THR A 52 15.57 4.06 -3.62
CA THR A 52 15.57 2.61 -3.78
C THR A 52 16.64 1.99 -2.89
N PHE A 53 16.67 0.66 -2.78
CA PHE A 53 17.67 -0.04 -1.96
C PHE A 53 19.08 0.25 -2.48
N GLY A 54 19.82 1.13 -1.80
CA GLY A 54 21.17 1.56 -2.16
C GLY A 54 21.26 2.60 -3.29
N GLY A 55 20.16 3.24 -3.69
CA GLY A 55 20.12 4.10 -4.87
C GLY A 55 18.98 5.11 -4.91
N ILE A 56 18.85 5.73 -6.09
CA ILE A 56 17.76 6.63 -6.48
C ILE A 56 17.25 6.23 -7.86
N SER A 57 15.97 6.47 -8.09
CA SER A 57 15.33 6.24 -9.39
C SER A 57 14.50 7.45 -9.79
N LEU A 58 14.39 7.70 -11.10
CA LEU A 58 13.48 8.71 -11.64
C LEU A 58 12.05 8.36 -11.24
N ALA A 59 11.30 9.32 -10.72
CA ALA A 59 9.88 9.15 -10.55
C ALA A 59 9.23 9.08 -11.94
N SER A 60 8.96 7.87 -12.43
CA SER A 60 8.12 7.70 -13.62
C SER A 60 6.70 8.11 -13.29
N GLN A 61 6.04 8.84 -14.19
CA GLN A 61 4.59 9.07 -14.10
C GLN A 61 3.79 7.75 -14.16
N ASP A 62 4.41 6.65 -14.62
CA ASP A 62 3.85 5.29 -14.58
C ASP A 62 4.05 4.56 -13.25
N THR A 63 4.88 5.11 -12.36
CA THR A 63 4.92 4.70 -10.96
C THR A 63 4.13 5.72 -10.17
N ASN A 64 2.81 5.53 -10.12
CA ASN A 64 2.01 5.92 -8.96
C ASN A 64 2.49 5.12 -7.74
N VAL A 65 3.74 5.36 -7.30
CA VAL A 65 4.03 5.33 -5.88
C VAL A 65 3.44 6.65 -5.38
N SER A 66 2.11 6.65 -5.24
CA SER A 66 1.41 7.52 -4.31
C SER A 66 2.27 7.62 -3.06
N ASN A 67 2.53 8.84 -2.55
CA ASN A 67 3.15 9.08 -1.26
C ASN A 67 2.86 7.91 -0.31
N GLY A 68 3.89 7.09 -0.04
CA GLY A 68 3.78 5.64 0.22
C GLY A 68 3.06 5.20 1.50
N ASN A 69 2.25 6.08 2.08
CA ASN A 69 1.51 5.85 3.30
C ASN A 69 0.05 6.29 3.22
N GLU A 70 -0.54 6.55 2.04
CA GLU A 70 -1.96 6.88 1.90
C GLU A 70 -2.73 5.79 1.16
N CYS A 71 -3.96 5.54 1.62
CA CYS A 71 -4.88 4.59 1.00
C CYS A 71 -5.26 5.03 -0.42
N VAL A 72 -5.16 4.13 -1.39
CA VAL A 72 -5.58 4.38 -2.79
C VAL A 72 -7.07 4.74 -2.93
N LEU A 73 -7.90 4.41 -1.95
CA LEU A 73 -9.34 4.63 -2.01
C LEU A 73 -9.81 5.82 -1.17
N CYS A 74 -9.44 5.87 0.11
CA CYS A 74 -9.97 6.86 1.05
C CYS A 74 -8.94 7.92 1.46
N TYR A 75 -7.71 7.85 0.91
CA TYR A 75 -6.61 8.77 1.18
C TYR A 75 -6.18 8.89 2.66
N LYS A 76 -6.73 8.06 3.56
CA LYS A 76 -6.30 8.00 4.95
C LYS A 76 -4.88 7.42 5.02
N SER A 77 -4.12 7.93 5.99
CA SER A 77 -2.82 7.38 6.36
C SER A 77 -2.92 5.88 6.68
N ILE A 78 -2.01 5.09 6.14
CA ILE A 78 -1.99 3.64 6.21
C ILE A 78 -1.33 3.21 7.52
N ASN A 79 -2.03 2.34 8.25
CA ASN A 79 -1.41 1.48 9.24
C ASN A 79 -1.16 0.12 8.59
N PHE A 80 0.11 -0.28 8.48
CA PHE A 80 0.49 -1.50 7.77
C PHE A 80 -0.20 -2.76 8.30
N ARG A 81 -0.52 -2.83 9.60
CA ARG A 81 -1.14 -4.00 10.25
C ARG A 81 -2.49 -4.39 9.66
N PHE A 82 -3.23 -3.44 9.11
CA PHE A 82 -4.56 -3.68 8.52
C PHE A 82 -4.57 -3.46 7.01
N SER A 83 -3.46 -3.00 6.46
CA SER A 83 -3.35 -2.69 5.05
C SER A 83 -3.45 -3.94 4.19
N CYS A 84 -3.98 -3.76 2.98
CA CYS A 84 -3.95 -4.79 1.95
C CYS A 84 -3.34 -4.22 0.67
N ARG A 85 -2.60 -5.06 -0.03
CA ARG A 85 -1.93 -4.75 -1.29
C ARG A 85 -2.66 -5.47 -2.42
N LEU A 86 -3.13 -4.72 -3.39
CA LEU A 86 -3.69 -5.25 -4.62
C LEU A 86 -2.57 -5.38 -5.64
N ILE A 87 -2.28 -6.60 -6.06
CA ILE A 87 -1.34 -6.91 -7.13
C ILE A 87 -2.12 -6.87 -8.43
N LEU A 88 -1.73 -5.97 -9.32
CA LEU A 88 -2.45 -5.69 -10.56
C LEU A 88 -1.66 -6.17 -11.78
N THR A 89 -2.36 -6.26 -12.91
CA THR A 89 -1.71 -6.45 -14.21
C THR A 89 -0.68 -5.35 -14.50
N LYS A 90 0.22 -5.60 -15.46
CA LYS A 90 1.29 -4.65 -15.85
C LYS A 90 2.25 -4.27 -14.71
N ASN A 91 2.43 -5.18 -13.74
CA ASN A 91 3.38 -5.03 -12.62
C ASN A 91 3.10 -3.80 -11.71
N ARG A 92 1.83 -3.39 -11.61
CA ARG A 92 1.39 -2.31 -10.74
C ARG A 92 0.94 -2.88 -9.39
N VAL A 93 1.22 -2.16 -8.31
CA VAL A 93 0.76 -2.51 -6.96
C VAL A 93 0.06 -1.29 -6.36
N GLU A 94 -1.13 -1.50 -5.83
CA GLU A 94 -1.86 -0.47 -5.08
C GLU A 94 -2.02 -0.90 -3.63
N THR A 95 -2.05 0.06 -2.70
CA THR A 95 -2.22 -0.23 -1.27
C THR A 95 -3.47 0.45 -0.76
N ALA A 96 -4.31 -0.31 -0.06
CA ALA A 96 -5.46 0.19 0.67
C ALA A 96 -5.21 0.07 2.18
N CYS A 97 -5.74 1.00 2.97
CA CYS A 97 -5.53 1.04 4.43
C CYS A 97 -6.23 -0.08 5.20
N CYS A 98 -7.24 -0.71 4.59
CA CYS A 98 -8.01 -1.79 5.16
C CYS A 98 -8.64 -2.63 4.06
N MET A 99 -9.12 -3.81 4.44
CA MET A 99 -9.76 -4.73 3.50
C MET A 99 -11.11 -4.22 2.97
N HIS A 100 -11.83 -3.38 3.72
CA HIS A 100 -13.01 -2.70 3.20
C HIS A 100 -12.68 -1.89 1.93
N CYS A 101 -11.63 -1.06 2.01
CA CYS A 101 -11.15 -0.30 0.87
C CYS A 101 -10.61 -1.21 -0.24
N GLY A 102 -9.93 -2.30 0.13
CA GLY A 102 -9.45 -3.29 -0.82
C GLY A 102 -10.58 -3.97 -1.60
N PHE A 103 -11.71 -4.30 -0.96
CA PHE A 103 -12.88 -4.88 -1.64
C PHE A 103 -13.51 -3.89 -2.62
N ILE A 104 -13.69 -2.64 -2.22
CA ILE A 104 -14.20 -1.60 -3.12
C ILE A 104 -13.25 -1.42 -4.31
N ARG A 105 -11.94 -1.36 -4.05
CA ARG A 105 -10.95 -1.19 -5.11
C ARG A 105 -10.90 -2.41 -6.04
N ASN A 106 -11.05 -3.61 -5.50
CA ASN A 106 -11.18 -4.86 -6.26
C ASN A 106 -12.37 -4.79 -7.22
N GLN A 107 -13.53 -4.34 -6.76
CA GLN A 107 -14.71 -4.15 -7.62
C GLN A 107 -14.50 -3.10 -8.72
N MET A 108 -13.78 -2.01 -8.41
CA MET A 108 -13.49 -0.94 -9.38
C MET A 108 -12.54 -1.39 -10.49
N LEU A 109 -11.57 -2.22 -10.15
CA LEU A 109 -10.52 -2.68 -11.07
C LEU A 109 -10.88 -3.99 -11.79
N GLY A 110 -11.78 -4.79 -11.21
CA GLY A 110 -12.26 -6.04 -11.79
C GLY A 110 -11.09 -6.96 -12.19
N ASN A 111 -11.04 -7.32 -13.47
CA ASN A 111 -10.07 -8.25 -14.03
C ASN A 111 -8.62 -7.73 -14.02
N GLU A 112 -8.37 -6.47 -13.65
CA GLU A 112 -7.00 -5.98 -13.46
C GLU A 112 -6.36 -6.51 -12.18
N VAL A 113 -7.14 -7.00 -11.21
CA VAL A 113 -6.62 -7.52 -9.94
C VAL A 113 -6.23 -8.99 -10.10
N LEU A 114 -4.95 -9.29 -9.89
CA LEU A 114 -4.42 -10.65 -9.94
C LEU A 114 -4.45 -11.33 -8.57
N GLU A 115 -4.14 -10.58 -7.51
CA GLU A 115 -4.06 -11.10 -6.15
C GLU A 115 -4.27 -9.96 -5.14
N ILE A 116 -4.77 -10.30 -3.95
CA ILE A 116 -4.84 -9.35 -2.83
C ILE A 116 -4.08 -9.95 -1.65
N LEU A 117 -2.99 -9.31 -1.26
CA LEU A 117 -2.20 -9.69 -0.10
C LEU A 117 -2.57 -8.83 1.10
N CYS A 118 -2.68 -9.45 2.26
CA CYS A 118 -3.09 -8.80 3.50
C CYS A 118 -2.34 -9.40 4.68
N TYR A 119 -2.54 -8.85 5.87
CA TYR A 119 -1.89 -9.34 7.08
C TYR A 119 -2.88 -10.09 7.96
N ASP A 120 -2.45 -11.26 8.45
CA ASP A 120 -3.13 -11.98 9.51
C ASP A 120 -3.15 -11.13 10.79
N PHE A 121 -4.34 -10.87 11.33
CA PHE A 121 -4.54 -10.02 12.50
C PHE A 121 -3.82 -10.57 13.73
N PHE A 122 -3.70 -11.89 13.85
CA PHE A 122 -3.12 -12.51 15.04
C PHE A 122 -1.59 -12.53 15.01
N THR A 123 -1.01 -12.98 13.90
CA THR A 123 0.43 -13.26 13.73
C THR A 123 1.17 -12.21 12.91
N ASN A 124 0.44 -11.28 12.28
CA ASN A 124 0.99 -10.26 11.37
C ASN A 124 1.76 -10.86 10.17
N THR A 125 1.45 -12.10 9.80
CA THR A 125 2.02 -12.76 8.62
C THR A 125 1.25 -12.36 7.36
N THR A 126 1.94 -12.29 6.22
CA THR A 126 1.31 -12.00 4.94
C THR A 126 0.52 -13.21 4.45
N ILE A 127 -0.75 -13.01 4.11
CA ILE A 127 -1.65 -14.05 3.59
C ILE A 127 -2.40 -13.53 2.34
N SER A 128 -2.87 -14.46 1.51
CA SER A 128 -3.81 -14.13 0.43
C SER A 128 -5.19 -13.89 1.03
N ALA A 129 -5.86 -12.81 0.61
CA ALA A 129 -7.22 -12.50 1.01
C ALA A 129 -8.20 -13.60 0.55
N MET A 130 -7.92 -14.29 -0.56
CA MET A 130 -8.79 -15.35 -1.08
C MET A 130 -8.94 -16.53 -0.11
N ASN A 131 -7.89 -16.77 0.70
CA ASN A 131 -7.84 -17.89 1.64
C ASN A 131 -8.02 -17.46 3.11
N ALA A 132 -8.30 -16.17 3.34
CA ALA A 132 -8.44 -15.63 4.68
C ALA A 132 -9.85 -15.85 5.24
N ASN A 133 -9.94 -15.94 6.57
CA ASN A 133 -11.18 -15.89 7.33
C ASN A 133 -11.43 -14.45 7.77
N PHE A 134 -12.57 -13.87 7.40
CA PHE A 134 -12.89 -12.48 7.69
C PHE A 134 -13.84 -12.41 8.87
N VAL A 135 -13.43 -11.74 9.94
CA VAL A 135 -14.27 -11.48 11.10
C VAL A 135 -14.81 -10.06 11.02
N MET A 136 -16.11 -9.91 11.19
CA MET A 136 -16.80 -8.61 11.17
C MET A 136 -17.86 -8.53 12.28
N ASP A 137 -18.46 -7.35 12.44
CA ASP A 137 -19.51 -7.07 13.43
C ASP A 137 -19.09 -7.39 14.88
N THR A 138 -17.80 -7.18 15.17
CA THR A 138 -17.22 -7.40 16.50
C THR A 138 -17.43 -6.18 17.39
N THR A 139 -17.25 -6.35 18.71
CA THR A 139 -17.28 -5.24 19.67
C THR A 139 -16.06 -4.31 19.57
N LEU A 140 -15.04 -4.70 18.81
CA LEU A 140 -13.82 -3.94 18.62
C LEU A 140 -13.99 -2.89 17.51
N ASP A 141 -13.90 -1.61 17.86
CA ASP A 141 -13.84 -0.52 16.89
C ASP A 141 -12.39 -0.03 16.72
N LEU A 142 -11.83 -0.22 15.53
CA LEU A 142 -10.49 0.25 15.17
C LEU A 142 -10.48 1.67 14.60
N GLY A 143 -11.63 2.37 14.57
CA GLY A 143 -11.75 3.71 13.99
C GLY A 143 -11.40 3.73 12.50
N CYS A 144 -11.69 2.63 11.79
CA CYS A 144 -11.41 2.45 10.37
C CYS A 144 -12.69 2.50 9.52
N CYS A 145 -12.59 2.14 8.23
CA CYS A 145 -13.73 2.09 7.33
C CYS A 145 -14.72 0.99 7.76
N GLN A 146 -16.01 1.25 7.56
CA GLN A 146 -17.09 0.31 7.89
C GLN A 146 -17.72 -0.29 6.63
N PRO A 147 -18.01 -1.60 6.60
CA PRO A 147 -17.83 -2.57 7.67
C PRO A 147 -16.36 -2.91 7.91
N GLN A 148 -16.00 -3.06 9.17
CA GLN A 148 -14.67 -3.48 9.59
C GLN A 148 -14.47 -4.98 9.34
N PHE A 149 -13.30 -5.33 8.80
CA PHE A 149 -12.87 -6.71 8.60
C PHE A 149 -11.54 -6.95 9.30
N LEU A 150 -11.51 -7.98 10.16
CA LEU A 150 -10.29 -8.53 10.75
C LEU A 150 -9.98 -9.86 10.06
N LEU A 151 -8.76 -10.03 9.60
CA LEU A 151 -8.40 -11.14 8.73
C LEU A 151 -7.61 -12.17 9.52
N PHE A 152 -7.96 -13.44 9.38
CA PHE A 152 -7.28 -14.54 10.06
C PHE A 152 -6.93 -15.65 9.07
N ASN A 153 -5.69 -16.11 9.11
CA ASN A 153 -5.23 -17.24 8.32
C ASN A 153 -5.89 -18.54 8.79
N GLN A 154 -5.94 -18.75 10.11
CA GLN A 154 -6.47 -19.97 10.72
C GLN A 154 -7.89 -19.74 11.21
N SER A 155 -8.80 -20.67 10.88
CA SER A 155 -10.21 -20.60 11.28
C SER A 155 -10.35 -20.66 12.80
N GLU A 156 -9.51 -21.44 13.47
CA GLU A 156 -9.50 -21.59 14.93
C GLU A 156 -9.24 -20.25 15.63
N HIS A 157 -8.33 -19.43 15.10
CA HIS A 157 -8.05 -18.09 15.63
C HIS A 157 -9.24 -17.14 15.40
N ALA A 158 -9.86 -17.18 14.22
CA ALA A 158 -11.04 -16.39 13.90
C ALA A 158 -12.20 -16.71 14.86
N GLN A 159 -12.49 -18.01 15.06
CA GLN A 159 -13.53 -18.50 15.96
C GLN A 159 -13.21 -18.18 17.42
N GLY A 160 -11.95 -18.33 17.83
CA GLY A 160 -11.47 -17.91 19.14
C GLY A 160 -11.71 -16.42 19.40
N PHE A 161 -11.41 -15.57 18.40
CA PHE A 161 -11.66 -14.13 18.48
C PHE A 161 -13.16 -13.83 18.60
N VAL A 162 -14.00 -14.44 17.77
CA VAL A 162 -15.47 -14.26 17.82
C VAL A 162 -16.06 -14.67 19.17
N ARG A 163 -15.57 -15.76 19.78
CA ARG A 163 -16.03 -16.15 21.12
C ARG A 163 -15.70 -15.10 22.19
N GLY A 164 -14.60 -14.36 22.04
CA GLY A 164 -14.17 -13.34 23.00
C GLY A 164 -14.75 -11.94 22.75
N PHE A 165 -14.89 -11.55 21.48
CA PHE A 165 -15.22 -10.18 21.07
C PHE A 165 -16.51 -10.08 20.23
N GLY A 166 -17.28 -11.17 20.12
CA GLY A 166 -18.48 -11.24 19.30
C GLY A 166 -18.21 -11.17 17.79
N GLY A 167 -19.28 -10.99 17.02
CA GLY A 167 -19.25 -10.91 15.57
C GLY A 167 -19.42 -12.26 14.86
N ASN A 168 -19.04 -12.30 13.59
CA ASN A 168 -19.17 -13.50 12.76
C ASN A 168 -18.01 -13.65 11.78
N VAL A 169 -17.62 -14.91 11.53
CA VAL A 169 -16.65 -15.27 10.50
C VAL A 169 -17.36 -15.42 9.16
N VAL A 170 -16.78 -14.86 8.10
CA VAL A 170 -17.24 -14.98 6.72
C VAL A 170 -16.07 -15.24 5.78
N THR A 171 -16.36 -15.83 4.63
CA THR A 171 -15.41 -16.07 3.53
C THR A 171 -15.18 -14.80 2.71
N PHE A 172 -14.19 -14.84 1.81
CA PHE A 172 -13.90 -13.74 0.88
C PHE A 172 -15.12 -13.33 0.04
N THR A 173 -15.82 -14.31 -0.54
CA THR A 173 -17.00 -14.07 -1.39
C THR A 173 -18.13 -13.44 -0.58
N GLU A 174 -18.42 -13.96 0.60
CA GLU A 174 -19.46 -13.43 1.49
C GLU A 174 -19.13 -12.00 1.97
N ALA A 175 -17.87 -11.74 2.31
CA ALA A 175 -17.41 -10.40 2.68
C ALA A 175 -17.59 -9.39 1.54
N MET A 176 -17.22 -9.78 0.31
CA MET A 176 -17.42 -8.96 -0.88
C MET A 176 -18.89 -8.65 -1.14
N GLU A 177 -19.78 -9.63 -1.02
CA GLU A 177 -21.21 -9.42 -1.18
C GLU A 177 -21.76 -8.44 -0.16
N LYS A 178 -21.33 -8.54 1.10
CA LYS A 178 -21.74 -7.59 2.15
C LYS A 178 -21.32 -6.16 1.84
N VAL A 179 -20.11 -5.94 1.32
CA VAL A 179 -19.65 -4.61 0.87
C VAL A 179 -20.46 -4.11 -0.33
N ALA A 180 -20.76 -4.99 -1.30
CA ALA A 180 -21.58 -4.64 -2.46
C ALA A 180 -22.99 -4.18 -2.08
N ARG A 181 -23.68 -4.93 -1.22
CA ARG A 181 -25.06 -4.63 -0.78
C ARG A 181 -25.17 -3.31 -0.03
N GLN A 182 -24.16 -2.93 0.75
CA GLN A 182 -24.17 -1.63 1.44
C GLN A 182 -24.07 -0.44 0.48
N ARG A 183 -23.29 -0.58 -0.61
CA ARG A 183 -23.23 0.43 -1.68
C ARG A 183 -24.56 0.60 -2.40
N GLU A 184 -25.32 -0.47 -2.59
CA GLU A 184 -26.65 -0.40 -3.22
C GLU A 184 -27.65 0.30 -2.29
N LYS A 185 -27.64 -0.01 -0.99
CA LYS A 185 -28.46 0.68 -0.01
C LYS A 185 -28.14 2.18 0.09
N SER A 186 -26.87 2.59 -0.05
CA SER A 186 -26.51 4.01 -0.04
C SER A 186 -26.93 4.76 -1.31
N LYS A 187 -27.21 4.06 -2.42
CA LYS A 187 -27.78 4.67 -3.65
C LYS A 187 -29.30 4.83 -3.60
N GLY A 188 -29.98 4.17 -2.66
CA GLY A 188 -31.44 4.19 -2.50
C GLY A 188 -31.97 5.30 -1.59
N CYS A 189 -31.12 6.23 -1.15
CA CYS A 189 -31.53 7.39 -0.35
C CYS A 189 -31.49 8.64 -1.25
N CYS A 190 -32.52 8.79 -2.08
CA CYS A 190 -32.87 10.03 -2.78
C CYS A 190 -34.25 10.47 -2.28
#